data_AF-A0A7W7Q9H7-F1
#
_entry.id   AF-A0A7W7Q9H7-F1
#
_cell.length_a   1.000
_cell.length_b   1.000
_cell.length_c   1.000
_cell.angle_alpha   90.00
_cell.angle_beta   90.00
_cell.angle_gamma   90.00
#
_symmetry.space_group_name_H-M   'P 1'
#
loop_
_entity.id
_entity.type
_entity.pdbx_description
1 polymer ?
#
loop_
_entity_poly.entity_id
_entity_poly.type
_entity_poly.pdbx_seq_one_letter_code
_entity_poly.pdbx_strand_id
1 'polypeptide(L)'
;MNTAAIRDMALAHGPFASVYLPSDVGGPGWPVLRRTLAAQDTPEEMLAALDDALSHDGPAEGGRALIVTPSGVLVDGPLTWSPRAPIARLSDLPYLLPLVPRHPVHAPSAALVAAGGADSGPDPADRTMFDQFLFESSRPEGPVVQGVARCAAALRDHNADALVIAEGALADRTVWVGGTHRDQVTDDHADLRAVGMPASCQRADEALPMAALAIGADILVAEDVSLVDGIGVLLSHP
;
A
#
# COMPACT_ATOMS: atom_id res chain seq x y z
N MET A 1 -2.49 5.48 -10.86
CA MET A 1 -1.73 6.63 -10.31
C MET A 1 -0.70 7.08 -11.34
N ASN A 2 -0.41 8.38 -11.48
CA ASN A 2 0.58 8.88 -12.44
C ASN A 2 2.00 8.81 -11.84
N THR A 3 3.01 8.56 -12.67
CA THR A 3 4.44 8.46 -12.31
C THR A 3 4.97 9.69 -11.57
N ALA A 4 4.47 10.89 -11.88
CA ALA A 4 4.85 12.11 -11.16
C ALA A 4 4.43 12.07 -9.68
N ALA A 5 3.17 11.70 -9.40
CA ALA A 5 2.66 11.59 -8.03
C ALA A 5 3.41 10.52 -7.22
N ILE A 6 3.80 9.41 -7.86
CA ILE A 6 4.62 8.36 -7.23
C ILE A 6 5.97 8.93 -6.79
N ARG A 7 6.66 9.62 -7.71
CA ARG A 7 7.96 10.22 -7.43
C ARG A 7 7.88 11.28 -6.34
N ASP A 8 6.91 12.18 -6.43
CA ASP A 8 6.74 13.26 -5.47
C ASP A 8 6.44 12.72 -4.07
N MET A 9 5.66 11.64 -3.99
CA MET A 9 5.32 10.97 -2.73
C MET A 9 6.51 10.21 -2.10
N ALA A 10 7.35 9.57 -2.92
CA ALA A 10 8.58 8.93 -2.44
C ALA A 10 9.60 9.96 -1.92
N LEU A 11 9.60 11.18 -2.47
CA LEU A 11 10.49 12.27 -2.08
C LEU A 11 9.92 13.15 -0.95
N ALA A 12 8.61 13.10 -0.71
CA ALA A 12 7.97 13.92 0.30
C ALA A 12 8.31 13.45 1.73
N HIS A 13 8.46 14.43 2.62
CA HIS A 13 8.60 14.20 4.04
C HIS A 13 7.30 14.58 4.76
N GLY A 14 6.96 13.79 5.77
CA GLY A 14 5.72 13.93 6.50
C GLY A 14 5.69 15.17 7.41
N PRO A 15 4.54 15.38 8.08
CA PRO A 15 3.41 14.46 8.12
C PRO A 15 2.57 14.45 6.84
N PHE A 16 1.84 13.36 6.62
CA PHE A 16 0.89 13.16 5.54
C PHE A 16 -0.52 13.05 6.12
N ALA A 17 -1.46 13.82 5.58
CA ALA A 17 -2.88 13.56 5.80
C ALA A 17 -3.43 12.83 4.57
N SER A 18 -3.80 11.56 4.76
CA SER A 18 -4.41 10.71 3.74
C SER A 18 -5.92 10.63 3.97
N VAL A 19 -6.69 11.09 2.98
CA VAL A 19 -8.15 11.15 3.00
C VAL A 19 -8.72 10.41 1.80
N TYR A 20 -9.63 9.48 2.05
CA TYR A 20 -10.32 8.71 1.03
C TYR A 20 -11.81 8.77 1.27
N LEU A 21 -12.53 9.29 0.28
CA LEU A 21 -13.97 9.45 0.31
C LEU A 21 -14.63 8.40 -0.60
N PRO A 22 -15.62 7.64 -0.11
CA PRO A 22 -16.40 6.75 -0.95
C PRO A 22 -17.22 7.56 -1.97
N SER A 23 -17.69 6.91 -3.04
CA SER A 23 -18.63 7.52 -3.99
C SER A 23 -20.05 7.64 -3.42
N ASP A 24 -20.37 6.88 -2.37
CA ASP A 24 -21.62 6.93 -1.63
C ASP A 24 -21.70 8.21 -0.76
N VAL A 25 -22.71 9.03 -1.05
CA VAL A 25 -23.06 10.27 -0.31
C VAL A 25 -23.64 10.05 1.10
N GLY A 26 -23.83 8.80 1.53
CA GLY A 26 -24.37 8.40 2.84
C GLY A 26 -23.33 8.26 3.95
N GLY A 27 -22.03 8.29 3.63
CA GLY A 27 -20.94 8.31 4.62
C GLY A 27 -20.85 9.63 5.39
N PRO A 28 -20.11 9.69 6.52
CA PRO A 28 -19.86 10.94 7.22
C PRO A 28 -19.15 11.92 6.27
N GLY A 29 -19.80 13.04 5.98
CA GLY A 29 -19.25 14.07 5.11
C GLY A 29 -17.96 14.68 5.65
N TRP A 30 -17.23 15.38 4.78
CA TRP A 30 -15.98 16.05 5.08
C TRP A 30 -15.94 16.79 6.44
N PRO A 31 -16.96 17.53 6.89
CA PRO A 31 -16.92 18.20 8.19
C PRO A 31 -16.66 17.28 9.40
N VAL A 32 -17.08 16.01 9.34
CA VAL A 32 -16.79 15.02 10.38
C VAL A 32 -15.33 14.59 10.29
N LEU A 33 -14.85 14.24 9.09
CA LEU A 33 -13.48 13.81 8.85
C LEU A 33 -12.46 14.90 9.18
N ARG A 34 -12.77 16.17 8.87
CA ARG A 34 -11.96 17.33 9.25
C ARG A 34 -11.74 17.41 10.76
N ARG A 35 -12.80 17.18 11.56
CA ARG A 35 -12.68 17.14 13.03
C ARG A 35 -11.84 15.96 13.50
N THR A 36 -11.99 14.81 12.85
CA THR A 36 -11.16 13.62 13.13
C THR A 36 -9.68 13.87 12.84
N LEU A 37 -9.34 14.60 11.77
CA LEU A 37 -7.97 15.00 11.48
C LEU A 37 -7.45 16.07 12.45
N ALA A 38 -8.27 17.07 12.78
CA ALA A 38 -7.91 18.07 13.77
C ALA A 38 -7.62 17.45 15.15
N ALA A 39 -8.36 16.40 15.53
CA ALA A 39 -8.12 15.64 16.76
C ALA A 39 -6.86 14.76 16.71
N GLN A 40 -6.26 14.58 15.53
CA GLN A 40 -4.97 13.91 15.32
C GLN A 40 -3.80 14.91 15.26
N ASP A 41 -3.99 16.15 15.72
CA ASP A 41 -2.99 17.23 15.66
C ASP A 41 -2.54 17.60 14.23
N THR A 42 -3.45 17.44 13.25
CA THR A 42 -3.17 17.84 11.86
C THR A 42 -2.92 19.36 11.79
N PRO A 43 -1.80 19.81 11.18
CA PRO A 43 -1.54 21.22 10.97
C PRO A 43 -2.69 21.93 10.24
N GLU A 44 -3.05 23.14 10.70
CA GLU A 44 -4.19 23.88 10.13
C GLU A 44 -4.00 24.21 8.64
N GLU A 45 -2.75 24.41 8.21
CA GLU A 45 -2.40 24.57 6.78
C GLU A 45 -2.77 23.35 5.92
N MET A 46 -2.61 22.14 6.45
CA MET A 46 -3.02 20.90 5.77
C MET A 46 -4.55 20.76 5.77
N LEU A 47 -5.21 21.13 6.88
CA LEU A 47 -6.68 21.15 6.93
C LEU A 47 -7.26 22.15 5.94
N ALA A 48 -6.67 23.34 5.83
CA ALA A 48 -7.07 24.37 4.88
C ALA A 48 -6.86 23.91 3.43
N ALA A 49 -5.76 23.22 3.12
CA ALA A 49 -5.52 22.63 1.81
C ALA A 49 -6.58 21.57 1.44
N LEU A 50 -7.01 20.76 2.42
CA LEU A 50 -8.09 19.79 2.22
C LEU A 50 -9.45 20.47 2.06
N ASP A 51 -9.73 21.52 2.86
CA ASP A 51 -10.95 22.32 2.74
C ASP A 51 -11.06 22.95 1.34
N ASP A 52 -9.97 23.51 0.83
CA ASP A 52 -9.90 24.09 -0.51
C ASP A 52 -10.09 23.02 -1.59
N ALA A 53 -9.32 21.93 -1.55
CA ALA A 53 -9.43 20.85 -2.55
C ALA A 53 -10.85 20.27 -2.62
N LEU A 54 -11.49 20.03 -1.47
CA LEU A 54 -12.84 19.46 -1.40
C LEU A 54 -13.97 20.46 -1.70
N SER A 55 -13.67 21.75 -1.72
CA SER A 55 -14.61 22.78 -2.18
C SER A 55 -14.76 22.79 -3.71
N HIS A 56 -13.80 22.19 -4.41
CA HIS A 56 -13.76 22.09 -5.87
C HIS A 56 -14.08 20.65 -6.32
N ASP A 57 -14.92 20.49 -7.35
CA ASP A 57 -15.36 19.22 -7.96
C ASP A 57 -16.23 18.26 -7.11
N GLY A 58 -17.21 17.63 -7.78
CA GLY A 58 -18.13 16.64 -7.20
C GLY A 58 -17.54 15.22 -7.16
N PRO A 59 -18.12 14.30 -6.37
CA PRO A 59 -17.58 12.96 -6.19
C PRO A 59 -17.60 12.17 -7.51
N ALA A 60 -16.45 11.62 -7.90
CA ALA A 60 -16.36 10.67 -9.00
C ALA A 60 -17.03 9.33 -8.62
N GLU A 61 -17.48 8.55 -9.62
CA GLU A 61 -18.16 7.25 -9.40
C GLU A 61 -17.34 6.25 -8.56
N GLY A 62 -16.01 6.36 -8.58
CA GLY A 62 -15.10 5.55 -7.77
C GLY A 62 -14.79 6.09 -6.38
N GLY A 63 -15.24 7.31 -6.03
CA GLY A 63 -14.81 8.04 -4.84
C GLY A 63 -13.64 8.99 -5.15
N ARG A 64 -13.08 9.61 -4.11
CA ARG A 64 -11.99 10.60 -4.25
C ARG A 64 -10.88 10.32 -3.26
N ALA A 65 -9.64 10.45 -3.73
CA ALA A 65 -8.44 10.38 -2.92
C ALA A 65 -7.79 11.75 -2.80
N LEU A 66 -7.37 12.08 -1.57
CA LEU A 66 -6.57 13.25 -1.26
C LEU A 66 -5.39 12.84 -0.38
N ILE A 67 -4.18 13.21 -0.78
CA ILE A 67 -3.00 13.13 0.09
C ILE A 67 -2.36 14.51 0.11
N VAL A 68 -2.24 15.07 1.31
CA VAL A 68 -1.62 16.39 1.50
C VAL A 68 -0.45 16.29 2.47
N THR A 69 0.49 17.21 2.29
CA THR A 69 1.63 17.48 3.19
C THR A 69 1.64 18.97 3.52
N PRO A 70 2.49 19.44 4.47
CA PRO A 70 2.71 20.87 4.67
C PRO A 70 3.11 21.62 3.39
N SER A 71 3.76 20.92 2.45
CA SER A 71 4.18 21.50 1.17
C SER A 71 3.04 21.66 0.16
N GLY A 72 1.88 21.06 0.41
CA GLY A 72 0.69 21.11 -0.45
C GLY A 72 0.11 19.73 -0.78
N VAL A 73 -0.79 19.73 -1.77
CA VAL A 73 -1.52 18.55 -2.23
C VAL A 73 -0.62 17.70 -3.15
N LEU A 74 -0.40 16.44 -2.78
CA LEU A 74 0.36 15.47 -3.57
C LEU A 74 -0.53 14.60 -4.46
N VAL A 75 -1.73 14.27 -3.96
CA VAL A 75 -2.72 13.49 -4.69
C VAL A 75 -4.07 14.18 -4.54
N ASP A 76 -4.74 14.41 -5.67
CA ASP A 76 -6.16 14.75 -5.74
C ASP A 76 -6.72 14.09 -7.01
N GLY A 77 -7.63 13.14 -6.84
CA GLY A 77 -8.21 12.48 -8.00
C GLY A 77 -9.19 11.36 -7.69
N PRO A 78 -9.79 10.79 -8.74
CA PRO A 78 -10.74 9.70 -8.60
C PRO A 78 -10.02 8.43 -8.12
N LEU A 79 -10.71 7.66 -7.28
CA LEU A 79 -10.29 6.32 -6.94
C LEU A 79 -10.69 5.33 -8.05
N THR A 80 -9.92 4.25 -8.18
CA THR A 80 -10.24 3.13 -9.09
C THR A 80 -11.30 2.20 -8.52
N TRP A 81 -11.55 2.29 -7.21
CA TRP A 81 -12.58 1.54 -6.48
C TRP A 81 -13.01 2.34 -5.25
N SER A 82 -14.27 2.20 -4.83
CA SER A 82 -14.78 2.94 -3.66
C SER A 82 -14.53 2.18 -2.36
N PRO A 83 -13.89 2.79 -1.35
CA PRO A 83 -13.81 2.21 -0.01
C PRO A 83 -15.21 2.05 0.60
N ARG A 84 -15.37 1.10 1.53
CA ARG A 84 -16.65 0.85 2.22
C ARG A 84 -16.99 1.94 3.24
N ALA A 85 -15.97 2.60 3.78
CA ALA A 85 -16.10 3.69 4.73
C ALA A 85 -15.07 4.77 4.40
N PRO A 86 -15.35 6.05 4.69
CA PRO A 86 -14.36 7.09 4.53
C PRO A 86 -13.19 6.89 5.50
N ILE A 87 -12.01 7.27 5.04
CA ILE A 87 -10.75 7.14 5.79
C ILE A 87 -10.14 8.52 5.87
N ALA A 88 -9.69 8.93 7.06
CA ALA A 88 -8.93 10.16 7.26
C ALA A 88 -7.89 9.93 8.37
N ARG A 89 -6.61 9.99 8.01
CA ARG A 89 -5.49 9.66 8.89
C ARG A 89 -4.36 10.65 8.73
N LEU A 90 -3.76 11.06 9.85
CA LEU A 90 -2.46 11.75 9.88
C LEU A 90 -1.38 10.75 10.29
N SER A 91 -0.31 10.67 9.51
CA SER A 91 0.84 9.79 9.81
C SER A 91 2.14 10.36 9.23
N ASP A 92 3.30 9.84 9.65
CA ASP A 92 4.61 10.19 9.09
C ASP A 92 4.82 9.63 7.67
N LEU A 93 3.95 8.70 7.27
CA LEU A 93 3.92 8.03 5.98
C LEU A 93 2.50 8.08 5.38
N PRO A 94 2.36 8.19 4.05
CA PRO A 94 1.06 8.17 3.42
C PRO A 94 0.44 6.77 3.46
N TYR A 95 -0.88 6.71 3.62
CA TYR A 95 -1.62 5.45 3.55
C TYR A 95 -1.98 5.12 2.11
N LEU A 96 -1.17 4.28 1.44
CA LEU A 96 -1.24 4.06 -0.02
C LEU A 96 -2.31 3.07 -0.48
N LEU A 97 -2.73 2.13 0.37
CA LEU A 97 -3.51 0.97 -0.06
C LEU A 97 -4.80 1.32 -0.84
N PRO A 98 -5.55 2.38 -0.51
CA PRO A 98 -6.73 2.76 -1.28
C PRO A 98 -6.43 3.27 -2.70
N LEU A 99 -5.22 3.73 -2.99
CA LEU A 99 -4.81 4.16 -4.34
C LEU A 99 -4.45 3.00 -5.26
N VAL A 100 -4.17 1.84 -4.69
CA VAL A 100 -3.72 0.65 -5.40
C VAL A 100 -4.93 -0.07 -6.00
N PRO A 101 -4.90 -0.44 -7.28
CA PRO A 101 -5.92 -1.30 -7.88
C PRO A 101 -6.07 -2.61 -7.09
N ARG A 102 -7.31 -2.98 -6.79
CA ARG A 102 -7.59 -4.28 -6.20
C ARG A 102 -7.59 -5.34 -7.29
N HIS A 103 -6.92 -6.44 -7.01
CA HIS A 103 -6.99 -7.63 -7.83
C HIS A 103 -8.02 -8.57 -7.18
N PRO A 104 -9.22 -8.71 -7.76
CA PRO A 104 -10.07 -9.82 -7.37
C PRO A 104 -9.28 -11.09 -7.65
N VAL A 105 -9.23 -12.01 -6.69
CA VAL A 105 -8.86 -13.38 -7.03
C VAL A 105 -9.99 -13.83 -7.95
N HIS A 106 -9.75 -13.79 -9.27
CA HIS A 106 -10.61 -14.51 -10.18
C HIS A 106 -10.67 -15.93 -9.63
N ALA A 107 -11.86 -16.36 -9.19
CA ALA A 107 -12.09 -17.77 -8.91
C ALA A 107 -11.47 -18.53 -10.08
N PRO A 108 -10.54 -19.46 -9.83
CA PRO A 108 -9.78 -20.07 -10.90
C PRO A 108 -10.81 -20.56 -11.91
N SER A 109 -10.68 -20.13 -13.16
CA SER A 109 -11.39 -20.80 -14.25
C SER A 109 -11.09 -22.27 -14.05
N ALA A 110 -12.13 -23.07 -13.82
CA ALA A 110 -12.01 -24.44 -13.37
C ALA A 110 -11.08 -25.24 -14.28
N ALA A 111 -9.84 -25.43 -13.84
CA ALA A 111 -8.88 -26.36 -14.40
C ALA A 111 -7.83 -26.71 -13.33
N LEU A 112 -8.28 -27.14 -12.15
CA LEU A 112 -7.45 -27.99 -11.29
C LEU A 112 -8.05 -29.39 -11.31
N VAL A 113 -7.71 -30.14 -12.36
CA VAL A 113 -7.72 -31.60 -12.33
C VAL A 113 -6.28 -32.06 -12.46
N ALA A 114 -5.67 -32.41 -11.33
CA ALA A 114 -4.40 -33.10 -11.33
C ALA A 114 -4.62 -34.55 -11.78
N ALA A 115 -4.34 -34.84 -13.06
CA ALA A 115 -3.96 -36.17 -13.53
C ALA A 115 -3.29 -36.07 -14.91
N GLY A 116 -1.95 -36.09 -14.93
CA GLY A 116 -1.15 -36.54 -16.06
C GLY A 116 -1.45 -35.89 -17.41
N GLY A 117 -1.06 -34.63 -17.59
CA GLY A 117 -0.99 -33.98 -18.88
C GLY A 117 -0.17 -32.71 -18.75
N ALA A 118 0.75 -32.47 -19.68
CA ALA A 118 1.54 -31.25 -19.74
C ALA A 118 0.58 -30.06 -19.95
N ASP A 119 0.12 -29.46 -18.86
CA ASP A 119 -0.76 -28.30 -18.89
C ASP A 119 0.10 -27.05 -19.03
N SER A 120 0.02 -26.46 -20.22
CA SER A 120 0.57 -25.13 -20.45
C SER A 120 -0.40 -24.17 -19.77
N GLY A 121 -0.08 -23.78 -18.52
CA GLY A 121 -0.72 -22.62 -17.91
C GLY A 121 -0.62 -21.39 -18.83
N PRO A 122 -1.35 -20.30 -18.55
CA PRO A 122 -1.31 -19.11 -19.39
C PRO A 122 0.15 -18.73 -19.69
N ASP A 123 0.42 -18.42 -20.97
CA ASP A 123 1.76 -18.05 -21.46
C ASP A 123 2.37 -17.04 -20.47
N PRO A 124 3.61 -17.22 -19.99
CA PRO A 124 4.26 -16.26 -19.12
C PRO A 124 4.22 -14.82 -19.65
N ALA A 125 4.09 -14.62 -20.97
CA ALA A 125 3.91 -13.30 -21.57
C ALA A 125 2.57 -12.61 -21.26
N ASP A 126 1.51 -13.37 -20.92
CA ASP A 126 0.14 -12.87 -20.72
C ASP A 126 -0.28 -12.86 -19.23
N ARG A 127 0.57 -13.34 -18.32
CA ARG A 127 0.25 -13.37 -16.88
C ARG A 127 0.32 -11.98 -16.27
N THR A 128 -0.68 -11.63 -15.48
CA THR A 128 -0.56 -10.46 -14.60
C THR A 128 0.48 -10.74 -13.52
N MET A 129 1.08 -9.69 -12.97
CA MET A 129 2.03 -9.80 -11.86
C MET A 129 1.43 -10.56 -10.66
N PHE A 130 0.13 -10.43 -10.44
CA PHE A 130 -0.59 -11.17 -9.41
C PHE A 130 -0.69 -12.68 -9.71
N ASP A 131 -0.99 -13.05 -10.95
CA ASP A 131 -1.04 -14.48 -11.37
C ASP A 131 0.34 -15.13 -11.25
N GLN A 132 1.40 -14.39 -11.59
CA GLN A 132 2.78 -14.84 -11.39
C GLN A 132 3.08 -15.08 -9.91
N PHE A 133 2.72 -14.14 -9.04
CA PHE A 133 2.89 -14.30 -7.59
C PHE A 133 2.16 -15.54 -7.05
N LEU A 134 0.90 -15.75 -7.43
CA LEU A 134 0.12 -16.93 -6.97
C LEU A 134 0.75 -18.24 -7.45
N PHE A 135 1.21 -18.29 -8.70
CA PHE A 135 1.89 -19.45 -9.24
C PHE A 135 3.20 -19.75 -8.49
N GLU A 136 4.05 -18.74 -8.29
CA GLU A 136 5.32 -18.93 -7.60
C GLU A 136 5.14 -19.24 -6.11
N SER A 137 4.13 -18.67 -5.45
CA SER A 137 3.81 -18.98 -4.06
C SER A 137 3.34 -20.42 -3.84
N SER A 138 2.90 -21.11 -4.91
CA SER A 138 2.51 -22.52 -4.86
C SER A 138 3.71 -23.47 -4.96
N ARG A 139 4.90 -22.94 -5.30
CA ARG A 139 6.13 -23.71 -5.48
C ARG A 139 6.99 -23.59 -4.22
N PRO A 140 7.49 -24.71 -3.66
CA PRO A 140 8.35 -24.67 -2.46
C PRO A 140 9.64 -23.86 -2.62
N GLU A 141 10.16 -23.79 -3.84
CA GLU A 141 11.38 -23.05 -4.22
C GLU A 141 11.06 -21.84 -5.11
N GLY A 142 9.80 -21.39 -5.13
CA GLY A 142 9.42 -20.17 -5.84
C GLY A 142 10.06 -18.95 -5.20
N PRO A 143 10.38 -17.89 -5.97
CA PRO A 143 10.98 -16.65 -5.47
C PRO A 143 9.94 -15.80 -4.73
N VAL A 144 9.28 -16.38 -3.72
CA VAL A 144 8.25 -15.72 -2.90
C VAL A 144 8.61 -15.82 -1.44
N VAL A 145 8.61 -14.69 -0.76
CA VAL A 145 8.69 -14.63 0.70
C VAL A 145 7.37 -14.15 1.28
N GLN A 146 7.01 -14.66 2.45
CA GLN A 146 5.80 -14.27 3.16
C GLN A 146 6.08 -14.01 4.65
N GLY A 147 5.21 -13.23 5.27
CA GLY A 147 5.36 -12.75 6.63
C GLY A 147 6.05 -11.40 6.69
N VAL A 148 5.69 -10.58 7.68
CA VAL A 148 6.14 -9.18 7.77
C VAL A 148 7.67 -9.10 7.80
N ALA A 149 8.33 -9.91 8.62
CA ALA A 149 9.78 -9.91 8.78
C ALA A 149 10.53 -10.15 7.45
N ARG A 150 10.14 -11.19 6.72
CA ARG A 150 10.80 -11.56 5.45
C ARG A 150 10.50 -10.58 4.34
N CYS A 151 9.27 -10.05 4.29
CA CYS A 151 8.91 -9.02 3.32
C CYS A 151 9.67 -7.72 3.59
N ALA A 152 9.79 -7.30 4.86
CA ALA A 152 10.59 -6.14 5.24
C ALA A 152 12.07 -6.31 4.86
N ALA A 153 12.64 -7.49 5.06
CA ALA A 153 14.01 -7.80 4.61
C ALA A 153 14.15 -7.71 3.08
N ALA A 154 13.25 -8.32 2.31
CA ALA A 154 13.30 -8.26 0.85
C ALA A 154 13.19 -6.82 0.31
N LEU A 155 12.32 -6.00 0.91
CA LEU A 155 12.19 -4.58 0.56
C LEU A 155 13.45 -3.78 0.91
N ARG A 156 14.04 -4.04 2.09
CA ARG A 156 15.29 -3.41 2.54
C ARG A 156 16.47 -3.75 1.64
N ASP A 157 16.49 -4.97 1.11
CA ASP A 157 17.53 -5.46 0.20
C ASP A 157 17.27 -5.07 -1.26
N HIS A 158 16.19 -4.31 -1.54
CA HIS A 158 15.75 -3.91 -2.89
C HIS A 158 15.53 -5.11 -3.82
N ASN A 159 15.12 -6.24 -3.24
CA ASN A 159 14.89 -7.49 -3.95
C ASN A 159 13.39 -7.81 -3.99
N ALA A 160 12.61 -6.96 -4.66
CA ALA A 160 11.17 -7.11 -4.78
C ALA A 160 10.67 -6.58 -6.12
N ASP A 161 9.99 -7.43 -6.87
CA ASP A 161 9.24 -7.05 -8.07
C ASP A 161 7.83 -6.59 -7.69
N ALA A 162 7.20 -7.28 -6.73
CA ALA A 162 5.85 -6.95 -6.27
C ALA A 162 5.64 -7.25 -4.78
N LEU A 163 4.96 -6.34 -4.09
CA LEU A 163 4.42 -6.50 -2.75
C LEU A 163 2.91 -6.81 -2.83
N VAL A 164 2.52 -7.98 -2.33
CA VAL A 164 1.11 -8.41 -2.27
C VAL A 164 0.62 -8.33 -0.84
N ILE A 165 -0.48 -7.60 -0.62
CA ILE A 165 -1.11 -7.42 0.69
C ILE A 165 -2.56 -7.93 0.60
N ALA A 166 -2.93 -8.82 1.50
CA ALA A 166 -4.31 -9.27 1.62
C ALA A 166 -5.20 -8.12 2.16
N GLU A 167 -6.43 -8.01 1.67
CA GLU A 167 -7.36 -6.97 2.13
C GLU A 167 -7.58 -7.06 3.65
N GLY A 168 -7.48 -5.92 4.34
CA GLY A 168 -7.67 -5.84 5.79
C GLY A 168 -6.53 -6.48 6.60
N ALA A 169 -5.48 -6.97 5.94
CA ALA A 169 -4.26 -7.41 6.60
C ALA A 169 -3.47 -6.23 7.19
N LEU A 170 -2.41 -6.57 7.94
CA LEU A 170 -1.50 -5.64 8.62
C LEU A 170 -2.11 -4.80 9.75
N ALA A 171 -3.36 -4.36 9.67
CA ALA A 171 -4.13 -3.71 10.74
C ALA A 171 -3.31 -2.72 11.60
N ASP A 172 -3.14 -3.00 12.90
CA ASP A 172 -2.38 -2.16 13.84
C ASP A 172 -0.93 -2.64 14.05
N ARG A 173 -0.44 -3.55 13.20
CA ARG A 173 0.95 -4.00 13.25
C ARG A 173 1.88 -2.83 12.95
N THR A 174 3.05 -2.87 13.57
CA THR A 174 4.07 -1.84 13.41
C THR A 174 5.39 -2.44 12.97
N VAL A 175 6.18 -1.63 12.29
CA VAL A 175 7.55 -1.89 11.85
C VAL A 175 8.39 -0.66 12.12
N TRP A 176 9.70 -0.81 12.12
CA TRP A 176 10.65 0.27 12.29
C TRP A 176 11.16 0.73 10.93
N VAL A 177 11.18 2.05 10.75
CA VAL A 177 11.67 2.70 9.53
C VAL A 177 12.91 3.54 9.87
N GLY A 178 13.97 3.38 9.09
CA GLY A 178 15.27 4.02 9.27
C GLY A 178 15.29 5.47 8.79
N GLY A 179 15.27 6.42 9.73
CA GLY A 179 15.50 7.84 9.50
C GLY A 179 14.76 8.42 8.30
N THR A 180 15.52 8.95 7.34
CA THR A 180 15.00 9.52 6.09
C THR A 180 14.87 8.50 4.96
N HIS A 181 15.35 7.27 5.16
CA HIS A 181 15.36 6.19 4.15
C HIS A 181 14.10 5.33 4.26
N ARG A 182 13.16 5.54 3.33
CA ARG A 182 11.84 4.88 3.34
C ARG A 182 11.91 3.38 3.04
N ASP A 183 12.98 2.94 2.40
CA ASP A 183 13.32 1.56 2.06
C ASP A 183 13.95 0.78 3.24
N GLN A 184 14.47 1.48 4.26
CA GLN A 184 15.11 0.84 5.41
C GLN A 184 14.06 0.41 6.45
N VAL A 185 13.35 -0.68 6.17
CA VAL A 185 12.25 -1.19 7.02
C VAL A 185 12.63 -2.52 7.69
N THR A 186 12.27 -2.68 8.96
CA THR A 186 12.46 -3.93 9.73
C THR A 186 11.34 -4.15 10.75
N ASP A 187 11.05 -5.39 11.10
CA ASP A 187 10.19 -5.71 12.25
C ASP A 187 10.95 -5.70 13.58
N ASP A 188 12.28 -5.78 13.56
CA ASP A 188 13.14 -5.71 14.75
C ASP A 188 13.98 -4.42 14.81
N HIS A 189 13.65 -3.55 15.78
CA HIS A 189 14.41 -2.32 16.06
C HIS A 189 15.91 -2.56 16.28
N ALA A 190 16.29 -3.72 16.80
CA ALA A 190 17.68 -4.06 17.07
C ALA A 190 18.55 -3.98 15.80
N ASP A 191 17.99 -4.31 14.63
CA ASP A 191 18.71 -4.26 13.35
C ASP A 191 19.19 -2.84 13.03
N LEU A 192 18.31 -1.84 13.14
CA LEU A 192 18.65 -0.44 12.85
C LEU A 192 19.56 0.14 13.93
N ARG A 193 19.36 -0.24 15.20
CA ARG A 193 20.23 0.17 16.32
C ARG A 193 21.65 -0.35 16.18
N ALA A 194 21.82 -1.58 15.72
CA ALA A 194 23.14 -2.20 15.55
C ALA A 194 24.03 -1.42 14.56
N VAL A 195 23.41 -0.77 13.57
CA VAL A 195 24.10 0.10 12.59
C VAL A 195 24.05 1.58 12.96
N GLY A 196 23.54 1.94 14.14
CA GLY A 196 23.45 3.33 14.61
C GLY A 196 22.47 4.20 13.83
N MET A 197 21.54 3.59 13.10
CA MET A 197 20.56 4.30 12.29
C MET A 197 19.37 4.75 13.17
N PRO A 198 18.99 6.05 13.14
CA PRO A 198 17.80 6.51 13.84
C PRO A 198 16.57 5.81 13.26
N ALA A 199 15.61 5.44 14.12
CA ALA A 199 14.42 4.71 13.70
C ALA A 199 13.15 5.26 14.34
N SER A 200 12.06 5.22 13.60
CA SER A 200 10.71 5.51 14.09
C SER A 200 9.83 4.28 13.93
N CYS A 201 8.96 4.04 14.90
CA CYS A 201 7.93 3.01 14.82
C CYS A 201 6.78 3.52 13.97
N GLN A 202 6.46 2.80 12.90
CA GLN A 202 5.44 3.18 11.92
C GLN A 202 4.47 2.02 11.70
N ARG A 203 3.27 2.31 11.21
CA ARG A 203 2.32 1.24 10.89
C ARG A 203 2.81 0.44 9.70
N ALA A 204 2.63 -0.88 9.76
CA ALA A 204 3.05 -1.78 8.69
C ALA A 204 2.26 -1.56 7.39
N ASP A 205 0.99 -1.16 7.48
CA ASP A 205 0.11 -0.85 6.34
C ASP A 205 0.43 0.49 5.66
N GLU A 206 1.39 1.25 6.19
CA GLU A 206 1.92 2.49 5.60
C GLU A 206 3.39 2.32 5.20
N ALA A 207 4.21 1.74 6.09
CA ALA A 207 5.64 1.55 5.88
C ALA A 207 6.00 0.56 4.78
N LEU A 208 5.36 -0.61 4.72
CA LEU A 208 5.72 -1.63 3.73
C LEU A 208 5.30 -1.19 2.31
N PRO A 209 4.09 -0.65 2.08
CA PRO A 209 3.75 -0.04 0.80
C PRO A 209 4.68 1.11 0.41
N MET A 210 5.08 1.97 1.36
CA MET A 210 6.02 3.05 1.07
C MET A 210 7.43 2.57 0.71
N ALA A 211 7.91 1.51 1.35
CA ALA A 211 9.19 0.91 0.99
C ALA A 211 9.14 0.30 -0.42
N ALA A 212 8.07 -0.42 -0.76
CA ALA A 212 7.84 -0.94 -2.11
C ALA A 212 7.81 0.19 -3.15
N LEU A 213 7.07 1.27 -2.87
CA LEU A 213 7.04 2.44 -3.74
C LEU A 213 8.42 3.08 -3.94
N ALA A 214 9.21 3.18 -2.86
CA ALA A 214 10.53 3.81 -2.88
C ALA A 214 11.56 3.04 -3.72
N ILE A 215 11.46 1.71 -3.77
CA ILE A 215 12.32 0.84 -4.60
C ILE A 215 11.75 0.60 -6.00
N GLY A 216 10.53 1.07 -6.27
CA GLY A 216 9.85 0.89 -7.56
C GLY A 216 9.19 -0.48 -7.75
N ALA A 217 8.93 -1.22 -6.67
CA ALA A 217 8.17 -2.46 -6.71
C ALA A 217 6.67 -2.17 -6.88
N ASP A 218 5.97 -3.05 -7.60
CA ASP A 218 4.52 -2.97 -7.72
C ASP A 218 3.85 -3.28 -6.38
N ILE A 219 2.74 -2.60 -6.09
CA ILE A 219 1.92 -2.86 -4.90
C ILE A 219 0.61 -3.44 -5.39
N LEU A 220 0.20 -4.58 -4.83
CA LEU A 220 -1.02 -5.29 -5.21
C LEU A 220 -1.84 -5.57 -3.95
N VAL A 221 -3.13 -5.24 -3.99
CA VAL A 221 -4.08 -5.61 -2.92
C VAL A 221 -4.97 -6.72 -3.42
N ALA A 222 -5.01 -7.83 -2.67
CA ALA A 222 -5.72 -9.03 -3.06
C ALA A 222 -6.83 -9.38 -2.06
N GLU A 223 -8.01 -9.71 -2.58
CA GLU A 223 -9.13 -10.23 -1.80
C GLU A 223 -9.00 -11.76 -1.68
N ASP A 224 -9.43 -12.35 -0.56
CA ASP A 224 -9.49 -13.81 -0.37
C ASP A 224 -8.17 -14.60 -0.57
N VAL A 225 -7.00 -13.97 -0.38
CA VAL A 225 -5.69 -14.65 -0.38
C VAL A 225 -5.21 -14.97 1.04
N SER A 226 -4.75 -16.20 1.26
CA SER A 226 -4.15 -16.61 2.54
C SER A 226 -2.63 -16.54 2.45
N LEU A 227 -2.04 -15.55 3.14
CA LEU A 227 -0.60 -15.34 3.23
C LEU A 227 -0.17 -15.35 4.69
N VAL A 228 1.07 -15.74 4.96
CA VAL A 228 1.67 -15.56 6.29
C VAL A 228 1.64 -14.06 6.62
N ASP A 229 1.03 -13.71 7.75
CA ASP A 229 0.75 -12.33 8.17
C ASP A 229 -0.12 -11.49 7.22
N GLY A 230 -0.70 -12.10 6.19
CA GLY A 230 -1.47 -11.41 5.15
C GLY A 230 -0.59 -10.61 4.18
N ILE A 231 0.71 -10.92 4.07
CA ILE A 231 1.64 -10.22 3.17
C ILE A 231 2.64 -11.17 2.52
N GLY A 232 2.99 -10.87 1.27
CA GLY A 232 4.05 -11.56 0.54
C GLY A 232 4.76 -10.65 -0.45
N VAL A 233 5.97 -11.04 -0.83
CA VAL A 233 6.79 -10.37 -1.85
C VAL A 233 7.20 -11.37 -2.90
N LEU A 234 7.02 -11.01 -4.17
CA LEU A 234 7.69 -11.65 -5.30
C LEU A 234 9.09 -11.04 -5.41
N LEU A 235 10.13 -11.86 -5.26
CA LEU A 235 11.52 -11.43 -5.33
C LEU A 235 11.94 -11.21 -6.78
N SER A 236 12.73 -10.18 -7.04
CA SER A 236 13.36 -9.93 -8.34
C SER A 236 14.41 -11.00 -8.68
N HIS A 237 15.08 -11.53 -7.65
CA HIS A 237 16.11 -12.56 -7.75
C HIS A 237 15.97 -13.55 -6.57
N PRO A 238 16.26 -14.85 -6.78
CA PRO A 238 16.16 -15.89 -5.75
C PRO A 238 17.25 -15.81 -4.67
#